data_AF-A0A941SQS9-F1
#
_entry.id   AF-A0A941SQS9-F1
#
_cell.length_a   1.000
_cell.length_b   1.000
_cell.length_c   1.000
_cell.angle_alpha   90.00
_cell.angle_beta   90.00
_cell.angle_gamma   90.00
#
_symmetry.space_group_name_H-M   'P 1'
#
loop_
_entity.id
_entity.type
_entity.pdbx_description
1 polymer ?
#
loop_
_entity_poly.entity_id
_entity_poly.type
_entity_poly.pdbx_seq_one_letter_code
_entity_poly.pdbx_strand_id
1 'polypeptide(L)'
;MLLDTVEADAARVISVADRYQEMAYSMQRQRWANAVAPGQAARLQRVRALGVAGAPAAPLPEGAAPRLTAATLSLTPGADPSALGGRQFWDAIHGGSRTEVVAVSSTPTAWRVNVTRGMALDRMAAVAALQALDATASNQSAVSQLLNDPRSRDCFEMAQLQLYQCMSAAHFRYENAFCLGQHGLRDVGICMSAVGQPDTSAMTPIPAAAPATTSSSSSSRR
;
A
#
# COMPACT_ATOMS: atom_id res chain seq x y z
N MET A 1 -4.54 7.93 11.50
CA MET A 1 -5.52 6.91 11.08
C MET A 1 -5.55 6.72 9.56
N LEU A 2 -6.00 7.68 8.74
CA LEU A 2 -6.10 7.46 7.28
C LEU A 2 -4.73 7.18 6.63
N LEU A 3 -3.70 7.93 7.01
CA LEU A 3 -2.32 7.66 6.59
C LEU A 3 -1.85 6.28 7.03
N ASP A 4 -2.04 5.92 8.30
CA ASP A 4 -1.61 4.61 8.82
C ASP A 4 -2.26 3.45 8.06
N THR A 5 -3.52 3.59 7.66
CA THR A 5 -4.22 2.58 6.85
C THR A 5 -3.63 2.47 5.44
N VAL A 6 -3.47 3.59 4.72
CA VAL A 6 -2.92 3.59 3.36
C VAL A 6 -1.50 3.03 3.35
N GLU A 7 -0.67 3.40 4.32
CA GLU A 7 0.70 2.91 4.45
C GLU A 7 0.74 1.42 4.81
N ALA A 8 -0.17 0.95 5.67
CA ALA A 8 -0.30 -0.47 5.96
C ALA A 8 -0.72 -1.29 4.74
N ASP A 9 -1.63 -0.78 3.91
CA ASP A 9 -2.04 -1.43 2.67
C ASP A 9 -0.93 -1.45 1.64
N ALA A 10 -0.23 -0.32 1.45
CA ALA A 10 0.93 -0.22 0.57
C ALA A 10 2.03 -1.21 0.98
N ALA A 11 2.35 -1.28 2.27
CA ALA A 11 3.34 -2.21 2.82
C ALA A 11 2.97 -3.67 2.55
N ARG A 12 1.68 -4.03 2.60
CA ARG A 12 1.24 -5.39 2.25
C ARG A 12 1.41 -5.69 0.78
N VAL A 13 1.00 -4.79 -0.11
CA VAL A 13 1.20 -4.95 -1.56
C VAL A 13 2.68 -5.14 -1.88
N ILE A 14 3.55 -4.35 -1.25
CA ILE A 14 5.00 -4.48 -1.35
C ILE A 14 5.49 -5.83 -0.80
N SER A 15 4.96 -6.31 0.33
CA SER A 15 5.36 -7.62 0.86
C SER A 15 4.96 -8.79 -0.05
N VAL A 16 3.83 -8.68 -0.76
CA VAL A 16 3.44 -9.67 -1.78
C VAL A 16 4.39 -9.57 -2.97
N ALA A 17 4.76 -8.36 -3.39
CA ALA A 17 5.75 -8.15 -4.43
C ALA A 17 7.09 -8.82 -4.10
N ASP A 18 7.56 -8.70 -2.86
CA ASP A 18 8.79 -9.35 -2.38
C ASP A 18 8.71 -10.87 -2.52
N ARG A 19 7.59 -11.48 -2.11
CA ARG A 19 7.38 -12.92 -2.27
C ARG A 19 7.42 -13.33 -3.75
N TYR A 20 6.89 -12.52 -4.66
CA TYR A 20 6.97 -12.78 -6.10
C TYR A 20 8.41 -12.68 -6.64
N GLN A 21 9.19 -11.71 -6.17
CA GLN A 21 10.59 -11.57 -6.56
C GLN A 21 11.45 -12.71 -6.01
N GLU A 22 11.30 -13.06 -4.73
CA GLU A 22 11.94 -14.23 -4.12
C GLU A 22 11.57 -15.51 -4.87
N MET A 23 10.30 -15.67 -5.24
CA MET A 23 9.85 -16.80 -6.04
C MET A 23 10.55 -16.80 -7.40
N ALA A 24 10.66 -15.66 -8.08
CA ALA A 24 11.39 -15.55 -9.35
C ALA A 24 12.86 -15.96 -9.19
N TYR A 25 13.57 -15.48 -8.16
CA TYR A 25 14.94 -15.88 -7.86
C TYR A 25 15.06 -17.38 -7.54
N SER A 26 14.10 -17.93 -6.78
CA SER A 26 14.08 -19.36 -6.48
C SER A 26 13.87 -20.22 -7.73
N MET A 27 13.03 -19.75 -8.66
CA MET A 27 12.75 -20.39 -9.93
C MET A 27 13.98 -20.39 -10.85
N GLN A 28 14.88 -19.41 -10.76
CA GLN A 28 16.13 -19.42 -11.54
C GLN A 28 16.99 -20.66 -11.26
N ARG A 29 16.81 -21.34 -10.12
CA ARG A 29 17.50 -22.62 -9.83
C ARG A 29 16.83 -23.83 -10.46
N GLN A 30 15.64 -23.68 -11.05
CA GLN A 30 14.87 -24.75 -11.65
C GLN A 30 15.10 -24.82 -13.16
N ARG A 31 15.48 -25.99 -13.67
CA ARG A 31 15.77 -26.17 -15.11
C ARG A 31 14.60 -25.76 -16.01
N TRP A 32 13.38 -26.13 -15.63
CA TRP A 32 12.17 -25.82 -16.41
C TRP A 32 11.89 -24.30 -16.49
N ALA A 33 12.30 -23.53 -15.48
CA ALA A 33 12.03 -22.09 -15.42
C ALA A 33 13.04 -21.27 -16.22
N ASN A 34 14.24 -21.81 -16.45
CA ASN A 34 15.26 -21.28 -17.36
C ASN A 34 14.97 -21.61 -18.84
N ALA A 35 13.92 -22.37 -19.12
CA ALA A 35 13.46 -22.54 -20.50
C ALA A 35 12.73 -21.28 -20.97
N VAL A 36 12.87 -20.97 -22.27
CA VAL A 36 12.14 -19.88 -22.92
C VAL A 36 10.63 -20.06 -22.70
N ALA A 37 9.96 -19.02 -22.25
CA ALA A 37 8.53 -19.04 -21.99
C ALA A 37 7.76 -18.84 -23.31
N PRO A 38 7.02 -19.86 -23.81
CA PRO A 38 6.33 -19.76 -25.10
C PRO A 38 5.12 -18.82 -25.05
N GLY A 39 4.79 -18.17 -26.17
CA GLY A 39 3.59 -17.34 -26.29
C GLY A 39 3.66 -15.98 -25.58
N GLN A 40 4.82 -15.31 -25.62
CA GLN A 40 5.05 -14.02 -24.97
C GLN A 40 3.97 -12.97 -25.33
N ALA A 41 3.64 -12.83 -26.61
CA ALA A 41 2.61 -11.90 -27.08
C ALA A 41 1.24 -12.18 -26.44
N ALA A 42 0.84 -13.46 -26.35
CA ALA A 42 -0.43 -13.86 -25.74
C ALA A 42 -0.45 -13.61 -24.23
N ARG A 43 0.68 -13.81 -23.53
CA ARG A 43 0.81 -13.47 -22.10
C ARG A 43 0.69 -11.97 -21.88
N LEU A 44 1.42 -11.17 -22.66
CA LEU A 44 1.36 -9.71 -22.58
C LEU A 44 -0.06 -9.19 -22.88
N GLN A 45 -0.72 -9.73 -23.90
CA GLN A 45 -2.10 -9.38 -24.23
C GLN A 45 -3.06 -9.70 -23.08
N ARG A 46 -2.88 -10.85 -22.41
CA ARG A 46 -3.68 -11.21 -21.23
C ARG A 46 -3.50 -10.21 -20.09
N VAL A 47 -2.26 -9.81 -19.80
CA VAL A 47 -1.99 -8.82 -18.74
C VAL A 47 -2.58 -7.46 -19.10
N ARG A 48 -2.46 -7.03 -20.36
CA ARG A 48 -3.09 -5.81 -20.84
C ARG A 48 -4.61 -5.84 -20.68
N ALA A 49 -5.25 -6.96 -21.03
CA ALA A 49 -6.70 -7.11 -20.89
C ALA A 49 -7.17 -7.04 -19.43
N LEU A 50 -6.36 -7.52 -18.48
CA LEU A 50 -6.65 -7.40 -17.04
C LEU A 50 -6.46 -5.97 -16.51
N GLY A 51 -5.63 -5.15 -17.17
CA GLY A 51 -5.36 -3.77 -16.77
C GLY A 51 -6.36 -2.73 -17.32
N VAL A 52 -7.35 -3.15 -18.10
CA VAL A 52 -8.39 -2.25 -18.64
C VAL A 52 -9.48 -1.99 -17.60
N ALA A 53 -9.94 -0.74 -17.52
CA ALA A 53 -11.07 -0.38 -16.66
C ALA A 53 -12.31 -1.23 -17.01
N GLY A 54 -12.95 -1.81 -15.99
CA GLY A 54 -14.09 -2.72 -16.17
C GLY A 54 -13.70 -4.17 -16.53
N ALA A 55 -12.41 -4.51 -16.53
CA ALA A 55 -11.99 -5.91 -16.59
C ALA A 55 -12.64 -6.70 -15.44
N PRO A 56 -13.10 -7.95 -15.70
CA PRO A 56 -13.76 -8.75 -14.68
C PRO A 56 -12.81 -9.03 -13.52
N ALA A 57 -13.21 -8.62 -12.32
CA ALA A 57 -12.54 -9.02 -11.08
C ALA A 57 -12.90 -10.47 -10.74
N ALA A 58 -11.98 -11.18 -10.10
CA ALA A 58 -12.32 -12.46 -9.49
C ALA A 58 -13.43 -12.24 -8.45
N PRO A 59 -14.44 -13.12 -8.37
CA PRO A 59 -15.47 -13.01 -7.35
C PRO A 59 -14.83 -13.06 -5.97
N LEU A 60 -15.30 -12.20 -5.07
CA LEU A 60 -14.86 -12.20 -3.68
C LEU A 60 -15.26 -13.52 -3.02
N PRO A 61 -14.44 -14.07 -2.10
CA PRO A 61 -14.84 -15.21 -1.29
C PRO A 61 -16.16 -14.96 -0.55
N GLU A 62 -16.93 -16.03 -0.34
CA GLU A 62 -18.19 -15.94 0.40
C GLU A 62 -17.96 -15.35 1.79
N GLY A 63 -18.76 -14.34 2.16
CA GLY A 63 -18.61 -13.60 3.42
C GLY A 63 -17.60 -12.43 3.41
N ALA A 64 -16.86 -12.22 2.31
CA ALA A 64 -15.97 -11.05 2.19
C ALA A 64 -16.72 -9.78 1.76
N ALA A 65 -17.76 -9.89 0.93
CA ALA A 65 -18.50 -8.72 0.42
C ALA A 65 -19.11 -7.82 1.52
N PRO A 66 -19.77 -8.37 2.58
CA PRO A 66 -20.27 -7.54 3.70
C PRO A 66 -19.17 -6.82 4.50
N ARG A 67 -17.91 -7.21 4.35
CA ARG A 67 -16.76 -6.56 5.01
C ARG A 67 -16.23 -5.36 4.21
N LEU A 68 -16.66 -5.20 2.96
CA LEU A 68 -16.34 -4.05 2.12
C LEU A 68 -17.33 -2.90 2.30
N THR A 69 -18.46 -3.15 2.97
CA THR A 69 -19.48 -2.13 3.23
C THR A 69 -19.19 -1.42 4.54
N ALA A 70 -18.80 -0.14 4.47
CA ALA A 70 -18.75 0.73 5.64
C ALA A 70 -20.18 1.13 6.03
N ALA A 71 -20.73 0.52 7.09
CA ALA A 71 -22.03 0.89 7.64
C ALA A 71 -21.91 2.11 8.56
N THR A 72 -22.85 3.04 8.43
CA THR A 72 -22.84 4.40 9.02
C THR A 72 -22.96 4.46 10.55
N LEU A 73 -23.12 3.34 11.25
CA LEU A 73 -23.51 3.32 12.68
C LEU A 73 -22.64 2.47 13.60
N SER A 74 -21.53 1.93 13.12
CA SER A 74 -20.66 1.18 14.01
C SER A 74 -19.62 2.13 14.58
N LEU A 75 -19.58 2.32 15.90
CA LEU A 75 -18.48 2.94 16.67
C LEU A 75 -17.12 2.23 16.46
N THR A 76 -17.06 1.23 15.58
CA THR A 76 -15.91 0.35 15.38
C THR A 76 -14.70 0.99 14.73
N PRO A 77 -14.70 2.06 13.89
CA PRO A 77 -13.42 2.67 13.53
C PRO A 77 -12.75 3.32 14.75
N GLY A 78 -13.53 3.70 15.78
CA GLY A 78 -13.02 4.26 17.03
C GLY A 78 -12.54 3.22 18.04
N ALA A 79 -13.13 2.01 18.04
CA ALA A 79 -12.82 0.94 18.98
C ALA A 79 -11.93 -0.18 18.39
N ASP A 80 -11.97 -0.37 17.07
CA ASP A 80 -11.24 -1.39 16.33
C ASP A 80 -10.76 -0.84 14.97
N PRO A 81 -9.49 -0.39 14.86
CA PRO A 81 -8.94 0.11 13.61
C PRO A 81 -8.88 -0.95 12.49
N SER A 82 -9.16 -2.23 12.77
CA SER A 82 -9.23 -3.30 11.78
C SER A 82 -10.60 -3.47 11.11
N ALA A 83 -11.64 -2.81 11.61
CA ALA A 83 -13.03 -2.99 11.16
C ALA A 83 -13.30 -2.55 9.70
N LEU A 84 -12.48 -1.66 9.13
CA LEU A 84 -12.66 -1.10 7.78
C LEU A 84 -11.36 -1.06 6.97
N GLY A 85 -10.54 -2.11 7.00
CA GLY A 85 -9.30 -2.09 6.20
C GLY A 85 -7.99 -2.07 6.98
N GLY A 86 -8.02 -2.14 8.32
CA GLY A 86 -6.78 -2.09 9.11
C GLY A 86 -5.84 -3.26 8.83
N ARG A 87 -4.75 -3.37 9.61
CA ARG A 87 -3.62 -4.32 9.43
C ARG A 87 -3.98 -5.81 9.21
N GLN A 88 -5.27 -6.19 9.30
CA GLN A 88 -5.81 -7.54 9.12
C GLN A 88 -6.88 -7.69 8.02
N PHE A 89 -7.33 -6.62 7.37
CA PHE A 89 -8.42 -6.70 6.39
C PHE A 89 -8.13 -7.66 5.23
N TRP A 90 -6.96 -7.51 4.60
CA TRP A 90 -6.56 -8.40 3.50
C TRP A 90 -6.36 -9.85 3.95
N ASP A 91 -5.88 -10.07 5.18
CA ASP A 91 -5.80 -11.41 5.78
C ASP A 91 -7.19 -12.01 5.98
N ALA A 92 -8.16 -11.19 6.38
CA ALA A 92 -9.55 -11.59 6.57
C ALA A 92 -10.30 -11.88 5.25
N ILE A 93 -9.86 -11.31 4.12
CA ILE A 93 -10.43 -11.55 2.77
C ILE A 93 -9.79 -12.76 2.08
N HIS A 94 -8.54 -13.12 2.41
CA HIS A 94 -7.81 -14.17 1.70
C HIS A 94 -8.37 -15.60 1.85
N GLY A 95 -9.42 -15.82 2.65
CA GLY A 95 -10.24 -17.05 2.65
C GLY A 95 -9.52 -18.34 3.08
N GLY A 96 -8.27 -18.26 3.54
CA GLY A 96 -7.54 -19.41 4.07
C GLY A 96 -7.87 -19.65 5.54
N SER A 97 -7.92 -20.90 5.98
CA SER A 97 -7.99 -21.31 7.39
C SER A 97 -6.74 -20.92 8.23
N ARG A 98 -5.85 -20.08 7.69
CA ARG A 98 -4.72 -19.52 8.42
C ARG A 98 -5.22 -18.40 9.32
N THR A 99 -5.41 -18.75 10.59
CA THR A 99 -5.55 -17.82 11.71
C THR A 99 -4.23 -17.12 12.08
N GLU A 100 -3.10 -17.55 11.50
CA GLU A 100 -1.83 -16.83 11.62
C GLU A 100 -1.77 -15.68 10.61
N VAL A 101 -2.19 -14.52 11.09
CA VAL A 101 -1.74 -13.24 10.59
C VAL A 101 -0.21 -13.21 10.58
N VAL A 102 0.41 -13.07 9.41
CA VAL A 102 1.82 -12.67 9.37
C VAL A 102 1.86 -11.23 9.81
N ALA A 103 2.15 -10.99 11.08
CA ALA A 103 2.39 -9.64 11.56
C ALA A 103 3.58 -9.07 10.77
N VAL A 104 3.29 -8.18 9.81
CA VAL A 104 4.34 -7.34 9.24
C VAL A 104 4.88 -6.55 10.43
N SER A 105 6.06 -6.92 10.93
CA SER A 105 6.73 -6.22 12.00
C SER A 105 7.15 -4.85 11.47
N SER A 106 6.22 -3.90 11.49
CA SER A 106 6.50 -2.50 11.26
C SER A 106 6.82 -1.88 12.60
N THR A 107 8.03 -1.32 12.74
CA THR A 107 8.27 -0.28 13.74
C THR A 107 7.14 0.75 13.62
N PRO A 108 6.53 1.23 14.72
CA PRO A 108 5.54 2.29 14.63
C PRO A 108 6.18 3.53 14.00
N THR A 109 6.00 3.71 12.71
CA THR A 109 6.44 4.91 12.00
C THR A 109 5.33 5.94 12.17
N ALA A 110 5.67 7.07 12.78
CA ALA A 110 4.79 8.23 12.71
C ALA A 110 4.77 8.73 11.27
N TRP A 111 3.60 8.77 10.65
CA TRP A 111 3.42 9.26 9.29
C TRP A 111 2.92 10.70 9.32
N ARG A 112 3.48 11.54 8.46
CA ARG A 112 2.94 12.86 8.13
C ARG A 112 2.52 12.91 6.68
N VAL A 113 1.60 13.82 6.36
CA VAL A 113 1.16 14.04 4.98
C VAL A 113 2.35 14.45 4.12
N ASN A 114 2.53 13.79 2.98
CA ASN A 114 3.33 14.35 1.91
C ASN A 114 2.57 15.54 1.31
N VAL A 115 3.08 16.75 1.54
CA VAL A 115 2.41 17.99 1.13
C VAL A 115 2.18 18.07 -0.39
N THR A 116 3.03 17.40 -1.18
CA THR A 116 2.85 17.29 -2.63
C THR A 116 1.75 16.30 -3.03
N ARG A 117 1.18 15.57 -2.09
CA ARG A 117 0.10 14.60 -2.30
C ARG A 117 -1.12 14.85 -1.40
N GLY A 118 -1.16 15.97 -0.67
CA GLY A 118 -2.23 16.29 0.29
C GLY A 118 -3.64 16.25 -0.31
N MET A 119 -3.82 16.72 -1.54
CA MET A 119 -5.11 16.68 -2.24
C MET A 119 -5.68 15.27 -2.41
N ALA A 120 -4.81 14.24 -2.52
CA ALA A 120 -5.28 12.86 -2.59
C ALA A 120 -5.92 12.43 -1.26
N LEU A 121 -5.35 12.85 -0.12
CA LEU A 121 -5.92 12.57 1.21
C LEU A 121 -7.23 13.34 1.42
N ASP A 122 -7.31 14.60 1.00
CA ASP A 122 -8.55 15.37 1.08
C ASP A 122 -9.67 14.73 0.25
N ARG A 123 -9.34 14.23 -0.95
CA ARG A 123 -10.26 13.46 -1.80
C ARG A 123 -10.71 12.16 -1.14
N MET A 124 -9.78 11.39 -0.57
CA MET A 124 -10.09 10.16 0.16
C MET A 124 -11.02 10.44 1.35
N ALA A 125 -10.74 11.49 2.13
CA ALA A 125 -11.57 11.90 3.26
C ALA A 125 -12.97 12.35 2.82
N ALA A 126 -13.07 13.08 1.71
CA ALA A 126 -14.36 13.50 1.15
C ALA A 126 -15.20 12.31 0.65
N VAL A 127 -14.58 11.33 -0.03
CA VAL A 127 -15.28 10.10 -0.44
C VAL A 127 -15.72 9.30 0.78
N ALA A 128 -14.87 9.18 1.80
CA ALA A 128 -15.21 8.50 3.05
C ALA A 128 -16.38 9.20 3.77
N ALA A 129 -16.42 10.53 3.77
CA ALA A 129 -17.54 11.29 4.31
C ALA A 129 -18.84 11.06 3.54
N LEU A 130 -18.80 11.06 2.20
CA LEU A 130 -19.96 10.73 1.36
C LEU A 130 -20.45 9.30 1.62
N GLN A 131 -19.55 8.34 1.81
CA GLN A 131 -19.90 6.97 2.17
C GLN A 131 -20.51 6.88 3.57
N ALA A 132 -19.97 7.60 4.55
CA ALA A 132 -20.50 7.64 5.91
C ALA A 132 -21.87 8.32 6.01
N LEU A 133 -22.24 9.13 5.01
CA LEU A 133 -23.55 9.75 4.89
C LEU A 133 -24.51 8.95 4.01
N ASP A 134 -24.11 7.76 3.53
CA ASP A 134 -24.84 6.97 2.53
C ASP A 134 -25.23 7.79 1.27
N ALA A 135 -24.36 8.75 0.93
CA ALA A 135 -24.61 9.76 -0.10
C ALA A 135 -23.86 9.47 -1.41
N THR A 136 -23.13 8.36 -1.50
CA THR A 136 -22.35 8.00 -2.70
C THR A 136 -23.23 7.73 -3.91
N ALA A 137 -24.37 7.05 -3.71
CA ALA A 137 -25.32 6.74 -4.77
C ALA A 137 -26.05 7.99 -5.32
N SER A 138 -26.32 8.98 -4.47
CA SER A 138 -26.97 10.25 -4.87
C SER A 138 -25.98 11.30 -5.39
N ASN A 139 -24.67 11.13 -5.13
CA ASN A 139 -23.60 12.07 -5.52
C ASN A 139 -22.56 11.42 -6.44
N GLN A 140 -22.96 10.50 -7.33
CA GLN A 140 -22.04 9.73 -8.17
C GLN A 140 -21.07 10.59 -9.00
N SER A 141 -21.52 11.75 -9.50
CA SER A 141 -20.67 12.68 -10.25
C SER A 141 -19.56 13.27 -9.38
N ALA A 142 -19.89 13.69 -8.16
CA ALA A 142 -18.90 14.18 -7.20
C ALA A 142 -17.94 13.07 -6.76
N VAL A 143 -18.45 11.87 -6.45
CA VAL A 143 -17.61 10.70 -6.12
C VAL A 143 -16.65 10.39 -7.26
N SER A 144 -17.12 10.37 -8.51
CA SER A 144 -16.28 10.11 -9.68
C SER A 144 -15.16 11.14 -9.85
N GLN A 145 -15.45 12.42 -9.59
CA GLN A 145 -14.44 13.49 -9.62
C GLN A 145 -13.43 13.37 -8.48
N LEU A 146 -13.87 13.01 -7.27
CA LEU A 146 -12.99 12.80 -6.12
C LEU A 146 -12.08 11.59 -6.31
N LEU A 147 -12.58 10.50 -6.89
CA LEU A 147 -11.77 9.31 -7.19
C LEU A 147 -10.78 9.54 -8.35
N ASN A 148 -11.03 10.54 -9.20
CA ASN A 148 -10.17 10.87 -10.34
C ASN A 148 -8.98 11.77 -9.93
N ASP A 149 -8.09 11.26 -9.08
CA ASP A 149 -6.84 11.95 -8.68
C ASP A 149 -5.75 11.84 -9.76
N PRO A 150 -5.37 12.93 -10.46
CA PRO A 150 -4.44 12.84 -11.59
C PRO A 150 -3.06 12.32 -11.20
N ARG A 151 -2.53 12.75 -10.05
CA ARG A 151 -1.17 12.38 -9.63
C ARG A 151 -1.06 10.91 -9.26
N SER A 152 -2.10 10.32 -8.69
CA SER A 152 -2.17 8.87 -8.43
C SER A 152 -2.33 8.11 -9.74
N ARG A 153 -3.21 8.59 -10.64
CA ARG A 153 -3.39 8.01 -11.97
C ARG A 153 -2.09 7.97 -12.76
N ASP A 154 -1.37 9.08 -12.85
CA ASP A 154 -0.08 9.15 -13.56
C ASP A 154 0.92 8.12 -13.00
N CYS A 155 0.94 7.95 -11.67
CA CYS A 155 1.81 6.97 -11.02
C CYS A 155 1.44 5.53 -11.41
N PHE A 156 0.15 5.18 -11.34
CA PHE A 156 -0.31 3.84 -11.70
C PHE A 156 -0.18 3.57 -13.21
N GLU A 157 -0.41 4.56 -14.06
CA GLU A 157 -0.20 4.47 -15.51
C GLU A 157 1.29 4.24 -15.83
N MET A 158 2.20 4.88 -15.10
CA MET A 158 3.64 4.61 -15.21
C MET A 158 4.03 3.22 -14.73
N ALA A 159 3.52 2.75 -13.59
CA ALA A 159 3.76 1.39 -13.11
C ALA A 159 3.25 0.35 -14.14
N GLN A 160 2.06 0.58 -14.70
CA GLN A 160 1.47 -0.25 -15.74
C GLN A 160 2.32 -0.27 -17.02
N LEU A 161 2.82 0.89 -17.45
CA LEU A 161 3.71 0.99 -18.60
C LEU A 161 5.00 0.19 -18.39
N GLN A 162 5.64 0.32 -17.21
CA GLN A 162 6.85 -0.42 -16.87
C GLN A 162 6.60 -1.92 -16.84
N LEU A 163 5.45 -2.36 -16.30
CA LEU A 163 5.03 -3.76 -16.33
C LEU A 163 4.97 -4.29 -17.76
N TYR A 164 4.32 -3.56 -18.66
CA TYR A 164 4.21 -3.98 -20.06
C TYR A 164 5.55 -4.03 -20.78
N GLN A 165 6.44 -3.06 -20.51
CA GLN A 165 7.79 -3.05 -21.09
C GLN A 165 8.61 -4.24 -20.59
N CYS A 166 8.65 -4.47 -19.28
CA CYS A 166 9.34 -5.62 -18.69
C CYS A 166 8.81 -6.94 -19.24
N MET A 167 7.48 -7.14 -19.25
CA MET A 167 6.88 -8.37 -19.77
C MET A 167 7.08 -8.57 -21.28
N SER A 168 7.21 -7.49 -22.05
CA SER A 168 7.54 -7.56 -23.48
C SER A 168 8.99 -7.97 -23.74
N ALA A 169 9.89 -7.76 -22.78
CA ALA A 169 11.28 -8.20 -22.84
C ALA A 169 11.51 -9.56 -22.17
N ALA A 170 10.58 -10.02 -21.31
CA ALA A 170 10.69 -11.26 -20.57
C ALA A 170 10.75 -12.50 -21.49
N HIS A 171 11.88 -13.16 -21.48
CA HIS A 171 12.24 -14.35 -22.25
C HIS A 171 12.02 -15.63 -21.46
N PHE A 172 12.46 -15.70 -20.21
CA PHE A 172 12.38 -16.89 -19.36
C PHE A 172 11.13 -16.89 -18.48
N ARG A 173 10.73 -18.06 -17.97
CA ARG A 173 9.49 -18.18 -17.17
C ARG A 173 9.56 -17.37 -15.89
N TYR A 174 10.71 -17.39 -15.20
CA TYR A 174 10.91 -16.66 -13.95
C TYR A 174 10.81 -15.13 -14.13
N GLU A 175 11.16 -14.60 -15.30
CA GLU A 175 11.13 -13.15 -15.58
C GLU A 175 9.71 -12.60 -15.56
N ASN A 176 8.71 -13.40 -15.96
CA ASN A 176 7.30 -12.97 -15.87
C ASN A 176 6.87 -12.77 -14.40
N ALA A 177 7.32 -13.65 -13.49
CA ALA A 177 7.03 -13.50 -12.06
C ALA A 177 7.77 -12.30 -11.47
N PHE A 178 9.01 -12.05 -11.91
CA PHE A 178 9.77 -10.86 -11.53
C PHE A 178 9.06 -9.57 -11.99
N CYS A 179 8.67 -9.47 -13.27
CA CYS A 179 7.98 -8.29 -13.79
C CYS A 179 6.67 -8.02 -13.04
N LEU A 180 5.88 -9.06 -12.73
CA LEU A 180 4.65 -8.93 -11.97
C LEU A 180 4.93 -8.46 -10.54
N GLY A 181 5.94 -9.02 -9.87
CA GLY A 181 6.36 -8.58 -8.54
C GLY A 181 6.82 -7.12 -8.54
N GLN A 182 7.78 -6.77 -9.39
CA GLN A 182 8.34 -5.40 -9.44
C GLN A 182 7.32 -4.36 -9.89
N HIS A 183 6.80 -4.49 -11.11
CA HIS A 183 6.03 -3.40 -11.72
C HIS A 183 4.53 -3.54 -11.54
N GLY A 184 4.03 -4.77 -11.39
CA GLY A 184 2.61 -5.02 -11.15
C GLY A 184 2.18 -4.87 -9.69
N LEU A 185 3.12 -4.98 -8.74
CA LEU A 185 2.83 -4.93 -7.31
C LEU A 185 3.68 -3.90 -6.58
N ARG A 186 5.02 -4.00 -6.60
CA ARG A 186 5.87 -3.10 -5.81
C ARG A 186 5.72 -1.64 -6.23
N ASP A 187 5.75 -1.34 -7.53
CA ASP A 187 5.56 0.03 -8.03
C ASP A 187 4.16 0.57 -7.68
N VAL A 188 3.13 -0.28 -7.72
CA VAL A 188 1.76 0.06 -7.29
C VAL A 188 1.72 0.39 -5.80
N GLY A 189 2.36 -0.42 -4.96
CA GLY A 189 2.48 -0.15 -3.53
C GLY A 189 3.22 1.15 -3.24
N ILE A 190 4.29 1.45 -3.98
CA ILE A 190 5.02 2.73 -3.89
C ILE A 190 4.10 3.92 -4.26
N CYS A 191 3.30 3.79 -5.31
CA CYS A 191 2.30 4.79 -5.68
C CYS A 191 1.28 5.04 -4.57
N MET A 192 0.82 3.97 -3.89
CA MET A 192 -0.10 4.05 -2.76
C MET A 192 0.53 4.79 -1.56
N SER A 193 1.75 4.42 -1.16
CA SER A 193 2.47 5.04 -0.03
C SER A 193 2.93 6.49 -0.30
N ALA A 194 2.80 6.99 -1.53
CA ALA A 194 3.29 8.33 -1.86
C ALA A 194 2.58 9.45 -1.08
N VAL A 195 1.37 9.19 -0.55
CA VAL A 195 0.57 10.14 0.22
C VAL A 195 1.13 10.41 1.62
N GLY A 196 1.88 9.46 2.18
CA GLY A 196 2.59 9.60 3.43
C GLY A 196 4.08 9.82 3.23
N GLN A 197 4.72 10.29 4.30
CA GLN A 197 6.17 10.29 4.43
C GLN A 197 6.51 10.11 5.92
N PRO A 198 7.65 9.47 6.26
CA PRO A 198 8.05 9.32 7.65
C PRO A 198 8.18 10.69 8.31
N ASP A 199 7.68 10.81 9.54
CA ASP A 199 7.88 12.00 10.35
C ASP A 199 9.29 11.98 10.95
N THR A 200 10.23 12.58 10.22
CA THR A 200 11.62 12.72 10.68
C THR A 200 11.76 13.73 11.81
N SER A 201 10.71 14.48 12.18
CA SER A 201 10.73 15.44 13.29
C SER A 201 10.91 14.73 14.64
N ALA A 202 10.38 13.50 14.75
CA ALA A 202 10.54 12.63 15.92
C ALA A 202 11.97 12.11 16.12
N MET A 203 12.84 12.25 15.11
CA MET A 203 14.21 11.74 15.13
C MET A 203 15.25 12.81 15.52
N THR A 204 14.81 14.02 15.90
CA THR A 204 15.69 15.04 16.49
C THR A 204 16.01 14.64 17.93
N PRO A 205 17.26 14.29 18.29
CA PRO A 205 17.62 14.07 19.67
C PRO A 205 17.39 15.36 20.45
N ILE A 206 16.69 15.28 21.58
CA ILE A 206 16.62 16.39 22.54
C ILE A 206 18.07 16.70 22.93
N PRO A 207 18.58 17.94 22.75
CA PRO A 207 19.90 18.28 23.23
C PRO A 207 19.92 18.04 24.75
N ALA A 208 20.75 17.11 25.19
CA ALA A 208 20.95 16.83 26.60
C ALA A 208 21.37 18.14 27.30
N ALA A 209 20.59 18.57 28.29
CA ALA A 209 20.93 19.73 29.09
C ALA A 209 22.34 19.54 29.68
N ALA A 210 23.26 20.47 29.38
CA ALA A 210 24.60 20.44 29.92
C ALA A 210 24.53 20.50 31.46
N PRO A 211 25.35 19.70 32.18
CA PRO A 211 25.34 19.72 33.64
C PRO A 211 25.80 21.10 34.14
N ALA A 212 25.02 21.68 35.05
CA ALA A 212 25.33 22.94 35.69
C ALA A 212 26.64 22.83 36.50
N THR A 213 27.67 23.57 36.10
CA THR A 213 28.91 23.71 36.83
C THR A 213 28.64 24.44 38.15
N THR A 214 28.70 23.72 39.27
CA THR A 214 28.58 24.29 40.61
C THR A 214 29.93 24.90 40.99
N SER A 215 30.03 26.24 40.91
CA SER A 215 31.20 26.97 41.39
C SER A 215 31.20 27.02 42.91
N SER A 216 32.05 26.21 43.55
CA SER A 216 32.34 26.29 44.98
C SER A 216 33.27 27.46 45.26
N SER A 217 32.78 28.54 45.88
CA SER A 217 33.61 29.63 46.40
C SER A 217 34.11 29.30 47.81
N SER A 218 35.39 28.94 47.94
CA SER A 218 36.09 28.88 49.23
C SER A 218 36.50 30.30 49.66
N SER A 219 35.88 30.85 50.70
CA SER A 219 36.32 32.11 51.31
C SER A 219 37.22 31.82 52.51
N SER A 220 38.50 32.14 52.37
CA SER A 220 39.52 32.04 53.43
C SER A 220 39.46 33.28 54.31
N ARG A 221 39.31 33.09 55.62
CA ARG A 221 39.43 34.15 56.65
C ARG A 221 40.86 34.69 56.71
N ARG A 222 41.01 36.01 56.68
CA ARG A 222 41.97 36.80 57.47
C ARG A 222 41.35 38.15 57.77
#